data_AF-A0AA89BS45-F1
#
_entry.id   AF-A0AA89BS45-F1
#
_cell.length_a   1.000
_cell.length_b   1.000
_cell.length_c   1.000
_cell.angle_alpha   90.00
_cell.angle_beta   90.00
_cell.angle_gamma   90.00
#
_symmetry.space_group_name_H-M   'P 1'
#
loop_
_entity.id
_entity.type
_entity.pdbx_description
1 polymer ?
#
loop_
_entity_poly.entity_id
_entity_poly.type
_entity_poly.pdbx_seq_one_letter_code
_entity_poly.pdbx_strand_id
1 'polypeptide(L)'
;MVQDFLKKQLETKGRRLLIPQEAGLAIVKGAVLFGHQPSAIESRILRYTYGFNLRVPFKEGIHPESNKVVEDDGQVKCKGAFRPFVNAGTSVTTGEVIKKTITLGSRETDSLVVYYRTASDVILTNDRRLNKLFSIKLRDILPNDAENRQPMTYQFMFGETEVESEILLPKMNFCGKVSYKFKLQ
;
A
#
# COMPACT_ATOMS: atom_id res chain seq x y z
N MET A 1 -3.28 -10.51 40.59
CA MET A 1 -2.58 -11.67 39.97
C MET A 1 -2.17 -11.40 38.52
N VAL A 2 -3.09 -11.12 37.58
CA VAL A 2 -2.71 -10.84 36.17
C VAL A 2 -1.99 -9.49 35.99
N GLN A 3 -2.51 -8.42 36.61
CA GLN A 3 -1.92 -7.08 36.51
C GLN A 3 -0.53 -7.00 37.14
N ASP A 4 -0.34 -7.63 38.31
CA ASP A 4 0.94 -7.67 39.03
C ASP A 4 2.01 -8.42 38.22
N PHE A 5 1.62 -9.52 37.57
CA PHE A 5 2.49 -10.28 36.69
C PHE A 5 2.93 -9.44 35.47
N LEU A 6 1.98 -8.75 34.83
CA LEU A 6 2.26 -7.92 33.66
C LEU A 6 3.18 -6.74 34.01
N LYS A 7 2.93 -6.10 35.16
CA LYS A 7 3.73 -4.99 35.67
C LYS A 7 5.19 -5.40 35.86
N LYS A 8 5.42 -6.53 36.53
CA LYS A 8 6.77 -7.06 36.80
C LYS A 8 7.53 -7.37 35.50
N GLN A 9 6.85 -7.96 34.51
CA GLN A 9 7.44 -8.28 33.20
C GLN A 9 7.78 -7.03 32.36
N LEU A 10 6.95 -6.00 32.41
CA LEU A 10 7.17 -4.75 31.67
C LEU A 10 8.26 -3.90 32.31
N GLU A 11 8.31 -3.84 33.64
CA GLU A 11 9.36 -3.13 34.39
C GLU A 11 10.74 -3.74 34.15
N THR A 12 10.86 -5.08 34.09
CA THR A 12 12.12 -5.73 33.70
C THR A 12 12.60 -5.39 32.28
N LYS A 13 11.70 -4.89 31.43
CA LYS A 13 12.03 -4.41 30.07
C LYS A 13 12.14 -2.88 29.99
N GLY A 14 12.17 -2.18 31.13
CA GLY A 14 12.23 -0.72 31.20
C GLY A 14 10.96 -0.02 30.73
N ARG A 15 9.79 -0.68 30.76
CA ARG A 15 8.51 -0.14 30.30
C ARG A 15 7.55 0.05 31.47
N ARG A 16 6.87 1.20 31.50
CA ARG A 16 5.85 1.52 32.53
C ARG A 16 4.49 1.00 32.09
N LEU A 17 3.83 0.20 32.93
CA LEU A 17 2.43 -0.17 32.75
C LEU A 17 1.53 0.99 33.22
N LEU A 18 0.69 1.49 32.32
CA LEU A 18 -0.35 2.48 32.63
C LEU A 18 -1.70 1.78 32.67
N ILE A 19 -2.36 1.80 33.83
CA ILE A 19 -3.70 1.27 34.00
C ILE A 19 -4.62 2.49 34.16
N PRO A 20 -5.45 2.82 33.15
CA PRO A 20 -6.38 3.93 33.28
C PRO A 20 -7.40 3.63 34.37
N GLN A 21 -7.76 4.68 35.12
CA GLN A 21 -8.88 4.62 36.04
C GLN A 21 -10.15 4.39 35.20
N GLU A 22 -10.84 3.27 35.46
CA GLU A 22 -11.98 2.80 34.66
C GLU A 22 -11.65 2.52 33.18
N ALA A 23 -11.07 1.35 32.92
CA ALA A 23 -10.65 0.95 31.57
C ALA A 23 -11.77 1.04 30.52
N GLY A 24 -13.02 0.70 30.87
CA GLY A 24 -14.17 0.83 29.98
C GLY A 24 -14.45 2.29 29.60
N LEU A 25 -14.42 3.20 30.58
CA LEU A 25 -14.66 4.62 30.35
C LEU A 25 -13.53 5.27 29.54
N ALA A 26 -12.28 4.83 29.73
CA ALA A 26 -11.14 5.31 28.95
C ALA A 26 -11.31 5.01 27.44
N ILE A 27 -11.83 3.83 27.09
CA ILE A 27 -12.13 3.47 25.69
C ILE A 27 -13.23 4.39 25.13
N VAL A 28 -14.33 4.60 25.88
CA VAL A 28 -15.44 5.44 25.44
C VAL A 28 -14.99 6.90 25.27
N LYS A 29 -14.23 7.45 26.23
CA LYS A 29 -13.66 8.80 26.14
C LYS A 29 -12.77 8.94 24.90
N GLY A 30 -11.91 7.95 24.64
CA GLY A 30 -11.09 7.91 23.43
C GLY A 30 -11.93 7.89 22.15
N ALA A 31 -13.00 7.10 22.11
CA ALA A 31 -13.91 7.03 20.96
C ALA A 31 -14.65 8.35 20.72
N VAL A 32 -15.14 9.01 21.79
CA VAL A 32 -15.80 10.32 21.71
C VAL A 32 -14.82 11.39 21.24
N LEU A 33 -13.60 11.42 21.80
CA LEU A 33 -12.55 12.35 21.37
C LEU A 33 -12.20 12.16 19.89
N PHE A 34 -12.05 10.91 19.44
CA PHE A 34 -11.80 10.63 18.03
C PHE A 34 -12.97 11.04 17.13
N GLY A 35 -14.22 10.81 17.57
CA GLY A 35 -15.41 11.23 16.82
C GLY A 35 -15.56 12.76 16.73
N HIS A 36 -15.16 13.50 17.77
CA HIS A 36 -15.25 14.96 17.81
C HIS A 36 -14.06 15.65 17.12
N GLN A 37 -12.86 15.11 17.30
CA GLN A 37 -11.61 15.63 16.75
C GLN A 37 -10.77 14.50 16.13
N PRO A 38 -11.09 14.04 14.90
CA PRO A 38 -10.33 12.98 14.23
C PRO A 38 -8.85 13.34 14.00
N SER A 39 -8.54 14.62 13.84
CA SER A 39 -7.17 15.14 13.67
C SER A 39 -6.32 15.11 14.94
N ALA A 40 -6.89 14.71 16.09
CA ALA A 40 -6.10 14.42 17.28
C ALA A 40 -5.08 13.28 17.06
N ILE A 41 -5.29 12.45 16.04
CA ILE A 41 -4.27 11.52 15.55
C ILE A 41 -3.44 12.25 14.50
N GLU A 42 -2.20 12.59 14.83
CA GLU A 42 -1.30 13.30 13.92
C GLU A 42 -0.72 12.36 12.85
N SER A 43 -0.35 11.14 13.23
CA SER A 43 0.26 10.17 12.31
C SER A 43 -0.06 8.72 12.67
N ARG A 44 0.17 7.83 11.71
CA ARG A 44 0.03 6.38 11.84
C ARG A 44 1.26 5.69 11.27
N ILE A 45 1.71 4.63 11.92
CA ILE A 45 2.77 3.77 11.37
C ILE A 45 2.10 2.64 10.60
N LEU A 46 2.42 2.51 9.31
CA LEU A 46 1.82 1.49 8.46
C LEU A 46 2.27 0.09 8.92
N ARG A 47 1.29 -0.80 9.13
CA ARG A 47 1.54 -2.19 9.53
C ARG A 47 2.03 -3.07 8.39
N TYR A 48 1.64 -2.74 7.16
CA TYR A 48 1.91 -3.53 5.97
C TYR A 48 2.58 -2.70 4.89
N THR A 49 3.37 -3.36 4.06
CA THR A 49 3.85 -2.83 2.78
C THR A 49 2.73 -2.96 1.76
N TYR A 50 2.42 -1.87 1.06
CA TYR A 50 1.42 -1.82 -0.01
C TYR A 50 2.10 -1.63 -1.35
N GLY A 51 1.60 -2.31 -2.37
CA GLY A 51 2.18 -2.26 -3.71
C GLY A 51 1.31 -2.96 -4.73
N PHE A 52 1.85 -3.14 -5.93
CA PHE A 52 1.14 -3.77 -7.04
C PHE A 52 2.07 -4.58 -7.94
N ASN A 53 1.50 -5.35 -8.85
CA ASN A 53 2.27 -6.04 -9.88
C ASN A 53 2.74 -5.07 -10.98
N LEU A 54 4.01 -5.18 -11.37
CA LEU A 54 4.57 -4.46 -12.51
C LEU A 54 5.62 -5.34 -13.21
N ARG A 55 5.86 -5.12 -14.50
CA ARG A 55 7.04 -5.65 -15.18
C ARG A 55 8.22 -4.71 -14.93
N VAL A 56 9.12 -5.13 -14.07
CA VAL A 56 10.34 -4.37 -13.74
C VAL A 56 11.54 -4.93 -14.50
N PRO A 57 12.62 -4.15 -14.71
CA PRO A 57 13.87 -4.68 -15.26
C PRO A 57 14.32 -5.93 -14.49
N PHE A 58 14.70 -6.98 -15.21
CA PHE A 58 15.17 -8.21 -14.61
C PHE A 58 16.49 -7.97 -13.86
N LYS A 59 16.66 -8.63 -12.71
CA LYS A 59 17.84 -8.51 -11.87
C LYS A 59 18.30 -9.90 -11.51
N GLU A 60 19.45 -10.28 -12.04
CA GLU A 60 20.07 -11.57 -11.76
C GLU A 60 20.37 -11.70 -10.26
N GLY A 61 20.16 -12.90 -9.71
CA GLY A 61 20.29 -13.17 -8.27
C GLY A 61 19.15 -12.66 -7.38
N ILE A 62 18.26 -11.79 -7.88
CA ILE A 62 17.08 -11.31 -7.13
C ILE A 62 15.80 -11.92 -7.70
N HIS A 63 15.65 -11.88 -9.02
CA HIS A 63 14.46 -12.39 -9.70
C HIS A 63 14.70 -13.83 -10.15
N PRO A 64 13.73 -14.75 -9.95
CA PRO A 64 13.82 -16.10 -10.48
C PRO A 64 13.88 -16.12 -12.01
N GLU A 65 14.77 -16.92 -12.60
CA GLU A 65 14.91 -17.05 -14.06
C GLU A 65 13.60 -17.50 -14.74
N SER A 66 12.75 -18.27 -14.05
CA SER A 66 11.42 -18.66 -14.53
C SER A 66 10.50 -17.47 -14.85
N ASN A 67 10.79 -16.29 -14.29
CA ASN A 67 10.01 -15.08 -14.46
C ASN A 67 10.66 -14.09 -15.43
N LYS A 68 11.82 -14.44 -16.00
CA LYS A 68 12.53 -13.64 -16.98
C LYS A 68 11.80 -13.68 -18.33
N VAL A 69 11.53 -12.50 -18.88
CA VAL A 69 10.87 -12.34 -20.18
C VAL A 69 11.66 -11.31 -20.97
N VAL A 70 11.90 -11.59 -22.25
CA VAL A 70 12.46 -10.63 -23.20
C VAL A 70 11.28 -9.96 -23.91
N GLU A 71 11.20 -8.64 -23.80
CA GLU A 71 10.20 -7.83 -24.49
C GLU A 71 10.62 -7.59 -25.95
N ASP A 72 9.69 -7.14 -26.80
CA ASP A 72 9.93 -6.95 -28.25
C ASP A 72 11.01 -5.89 -28.55
N ASP A 73 11.26 -4.98 -27.60
CA ASP A 73 12.31 -3.95 -27.66
C ASP A 73 13.69 -4.48 -27.21
N GLY A 74 13.81 -5.78 -26.95
CA GLY A 74 15.02 -6.44 -26.46
C GLY A 74 15.28 -6.26 -24.96
N GLN A 75 14.42 -5.54 -24.22
CA GLN A 75 14.60 -5.36 -22.78
C GLN A 75 14.23 -6.64 -22.02
N VAL A 76 15.09 -7.03 -21.07
CA VAL A 76 14.84 -8.17 -20.20
C VAL A 76 14.10 -7.70 -18.94
N LYS A 77 12.89 -8.21 -18.72
CA LYS A 77 12.03 -7.86 -17.58
C LYS A 77 11.64 -9.08 -16.75
N CYS A 78 11.29 -8.83 -15.49
CA CYS A 78 10.69 -9.82 -14.60
C CYS A 78 9.16 -9.70 -14.65
N LYS A 79 8.49 -10.77 -15.09
CA LYS A 79 7.04 -10.87 -15.10
C LYS A 79 6.52 -11.21 -13.69
N GLY A 80 5.53 -10.45 -13.22
CA GLY A 80 4.89 -10.69 -11.92
C GLY A 80 5.75 -10.26 -10.74
N ALA A 81 6.60 -9.25 -10.91
CA ALA A 81 7.31 -8.66 -9.79
C ALA A 81 6.35 -7.84 -8.92
N PHE A 82 6.49 -7.96 -7.61
CA PHE A 82 5.82 -7.11 -6.65
C PHE A 82 6.63 -5.82 -6.48
N ARG A 83 6.00 -4.67 -6.76
CA ARG A 83 6.61 -3.37 -6.60
C ARG A 83 6.02 -2.68 -5.36
N PRO A 84 6.78 -2.54 -4.26
CA PRO A 84 6.37 -1.74 -3.13
C PRO A 84 6.13 -0.28 -3.54
N PHE A 85 4.96 0.22 -3.19
CA PHE A 85 4.60 1.62 -3.29
C PHE A 85 4.99 2.35 -2.01
N VAL A 86 4.52 1.85 -0.86
CA VAL A 86 4.85 2.30 0.49
C VAL A 86 5.15 1.09 1.38
N ASN A 87 6.10 1.23 2.29
CA ASN A 87 6.58 0.13 3.13
C ASN A 87 5.90 0.11 4.50
N ALA A 88 5.86 -1.07 5.12
CA ALA A 88 5.59 -1.19 6.55
C ALA A 88 6.60 -0.36 7.35
N GLY A 89 6.16 0.24 8.45
CA GLY A 89 6.99 1.11 9.28
C GLY A 89 7.02 2.57 8.80
N THR A 90 6.52 2.89 7.61
CA THR A 90 6.38 4.29 7.18
C THR A 90 5.36 5.00 8.07
N SER A 91 5.77 6.13 8.66
CA SER A 91 4.88 7.06 9.35
C SER A 91 4.16 7.91 8.32
N VAL A 92 2.82 7.87 8.33
CA VAL A 92 1.96 8.66 7.45
C VAL A 92 1.14 9.62 8.30
N THR A 93 1.17 10.90 7.93
CA THR A 93 0.41 11.94 8.61
C THR A 93 -1.06 11.82 8.20
N THR A 94 -1.99 12.09 9.11
CA THR A 94 -3.43 12.11 8.77
C THR A 94 -3.68 13.13 7.66
N GLY A 95 -4.24 12.66 6.53
CA GLY A 95 -4.47 13.47 5.32
C GLY A 95 -3.32 13.47 4.31
N GLU A 96 -2.22 12.75 4.57
CA GLU A 96 -1.08 12.73 3.67
C GLU A 96 -1.36 11.93 2.38
N VAL A 97 -1.03 12.55 1.26
CA VAL A 97 -1.14 11.92 -0.06
C VAL A 97 0.25 11.54 -0.56
N ILE A 98 0.54 10.24 -0.55
CA ILE A 98 1.77 9.70 -1.14
C ILE A 98 1.53 9.52 -2.64
N LYS A 99 2.26 10.30 -3.44
CA LYS A 99 2.17 10.26 -4.91
C LYS A 99 3.43 9.60 -5.49
N LYS A 100 3.24 8.70 -6.45
CA LYS A 100 4.35 8.09 -7.20
C LYS A 100 4.00 7.98 -8.67
N THR A 101 4.84 8.57 -9.50
CA THR A 101 4.72 8.45 -10.94
C THR A 101 5.40 7.17 -11.41
N ILE A 102 4.68 6.37 -12.18
CA ILE A 102 5.18 5.16 -12.83
C ILE A 102 4.87 5.24 -14.31
N THR A 103 5.91 5.05 -15.11
CA THR A 103 5.77 4.89 -16.55
C THR A 103 5.49 3.43 -16.86
N LEU A 104 4.30 3.17 -17.42
CA LEU A 104 3.95 1.84 -17.89
C LEU A 104 4.53 1.59 -19.29
N GLY A 105 4.98 0.35 -19.51
CA GLY A 105 5.36 -0.13 -20.82
C GLY A 105 4.15 -0.39 -21.73
N SER A 106 4.42 -0.50 -23.03
CA SER A 106 3.47 -0.79 -24.09
C SER A 106 2.49 -1.94 -23.85
N ARG A 107 2.94 -3.00 -23.19
CA ARG A 107 2.17 -4.22 -22.91
C ARG A 107 1.52 -4.21 -21.53
N GLU A 108 1.77 -3.17 -20.74
CA GLU A 108 1.18 -3.00 -19.42
C GLU A 108 -0.20 -2.34 -19.48
N THR A 109 -0.55 -1.63 -20.56
CA THR A 109 -1.85 -0.96 -20.74
C THR A 109 -3.04 -1.90 -20.91
N ASP A 110 -2.82 -3.11 -21.44
CA ASP A 110 -3.81 -4.20 -21.45
C ASP A 110 -3.84 -5.02 -20.14
N SER A 111 -2.97 -4.68 -19.19
CA SER A 111 -2.75 -5.52 -18.01
C SER A 111 -3.73 -5.22 -16.87
N LEU A 112 -4.01 -6.28 -16.11
CA LEU A 112 -4.64 -6.20 -14.81
C LEU A 112 -3.60 -5.71 -13.78
N VAL A 113 -3.82 -4.51 -13.22
CA VAL A 113 -3.08 -4.04 -12.05
C VAL A 113 -3.78 -4.57 -10.81
N VAL A 114 -3.07 -5.34 -10.02
CA VAL A 114 -3.51 -5.98 -8.80
C VAL A 114 -2.75 -5.36 -7.65
N TYR A 115 -3.49 -4.88 -6.67
CA TYR A 115 -2.96 -4.27 -5.47
C TYR A 115 -2.84 -5.32 -4.38
N TYR A 116 -1.74 -5.28 -3.65
CA TYR A 116 -1.42 -6.22 -2.60
C TYR A 116 -0.98 -5.52 -1.33
N ARG A 117 -1.14 -6.21 -0.21
CA ARG A 117 -0.45 -5.92 1.05
C ARG A 117 0.36 -7.12 1.53
N THR A 118 1.45 -6.86 2.24
CA THR A 118 2.25 -7.90 2.90
C THR A 118 2.91 -7.38 4.17
N ALA A 119 3.13 -8.28 5.13
CA ALA A 119 3.94 -8.03 6.33
C ALA A 119 5.36 -8.62 6.20
N SER A 120 5.72 -9.12 5.01
CA SER A 120 7.00 -9.77 4.75
C SER A 120 7.66 -9.16 3.53
N ASP A 121 8.97 -9.31 3.43
CA ASP A 121 9.68 -8.96 2.21
C ASP A 121 9.38 -10.00 1.13
N VAL A 122 8.72 -9.54 0.07
CA VAL A 122 8.26 -10.37 -1.05
C VAL A 122 8.71 -9.74 -2.36
N ILE A 123 9.18 -10.57 -3.28
CA ILE A 123 9.70 -10.14 -4.58
C ILE A 123 8.69 -10.40 -5.70
N LEU A 124 7.92 -11.49 -5.63
CA LEU A 124 7.00 -11.92 -6.66
C LEU A 124 5.55 -11.93 -6.20
N THR A 125 4.63 -11.66 -7.13
CA THR A 125 3.20 -11.54 -6.84
C THR A 125 2.48 -12.87 -6.66
N ASN A 126 3.14 -13.99 -6.96
CA ASN A 126 2.63 -15.35 -6.73
C ASN A 126 2.96 -15.88 -5.33
N ASP A 127 3.66 -15.11 -4.50
CA ASP A 127 3.97 -15.48 -3.13
C ASP A 127 2.70 -15.51 -2.27
N ARG A 128 2.52 -16.58 -1.50
CA ARG A 128 1.35 -16.80 -0.63
C ARG A 128 1.25 -15.78 0.51
N ARG A 129 2.35 -15.09 0.83
CA ARG A 129 2.40 -14.03 1.85
C ARG A 129 1.85 -12.69 1.36
N LEU A 130 1.57 -12.56 0.06
CA LEU A 130 0.86 -11.40 -0.48
C LEU A 130 -0.65 -11.60 -0.39
N ASN A 131 -1.30 -10.61 0.19
CA ASN A 131 -2.75 -10.56 0.24
C ASN A 131 -3.23 -9.63 -0.86
N LYS A 132 -3.95 -10.17 -1.84
CA LYS A 132 -4.62 -9.37 -2.87
C LYS A 132 -5.70 -8.51 -2.22
N LEU A 133 -5.69 -7.22 -2.50
CA LEU A 133 -6.69 -6.25 -2.05
C LEU A 133 -7.78 -6.09 -3.11
N PHE A 134 -7.40 -5.63 -4.30
CA PHE A 134 -8.30 -5.41 -5.42
C PHE A 134 -7.52 -5.46 -6.74
N SER A 135 -8.24 -5.40 -7.87
CA SER A 135 -7.62 -5.38 -9.19
C SER A 135 -8.38 -4.50 -10.16
N ILE A 136 -7.63 -3.76 -10.97
CA ILE A 136 -8.10 -2.79 -11.96
C ILE A 136 -7.61 -3.24 -13.33
N LYS A 137 -8.48 -3.29 -14.32
CA LYS A 137 -8.09 -3.48 -15.72
C LYS A 137 -7.79 -2.12 -16.31
N LEU A 138 -6.56 -1.91 -16.78
CA LEU A 138 -6.15 -0.61 -17.29
C LEU A 138 -6.91 -0.20 -18.56
N ARG A 139 -7.24 -1.15 -19.44
CA ARG A 139 -8.16 -0.96 -20.59
C ARG A 139 -9.53 -0.35 -20.26
N ASP A 140 -10.01 -0.49 -19.02
CA ASP A 140 -11.31 0.08 -18.63
C ASP A 140 -11.18 1.57 -18.26
N ILE A 141 -9.95 2.08 -18.12
CA ILE A 141 -9.63 3.45 -17.70
C ILE A 141 -8.83 4.20 -18.77
N LEU A 142 -8.07 3.48 -19.60
CA LEU A 142 -7.23 4.05 -20.64
C LEU A 142 -7.99 4.12 -21.97
N PRO A 143 -7.85 5.21 -22.73
CA PRO A 143 -8.28 5.22 -24.12
C PRO A 143 -7.45 4.22 -24.93
N ASN A 144 -8.05 3.69 -25.99
CA ASN A 144 -7.47 2.62 -26.81
C ASN A 144 -6.32 3.09 -27.73
N ASP A 145 -5.82 4.32 -27.55
CA ASP A 145 -4.79 4.92 -28.41
C ASP A 145 -3.39 4.47 -28.00
N ALA A 146 -2.96 3.37 -28.61
CA ALA A 146 -1.62 2.78 -28.44
C ALA A 146 -0.46 3.73 -28.78
N GLU A 147 -0.71 4.81 -29.55
CA GLU A 147 0.27 5.82 -29.92
C GLU A 147 0.60 6.80 -28.79
N ASN A 148 -0.26 6.95 -27.78
CA ASN A 148 -0.11 7.96 -26.74
C ASN A 148 0.24 7.33 -25.39
N ARG A 149 1.35 6.58 -25.34
CA ARG A 149 1.89 5.97 -24.11
C ARG A 149 2.36 7.06 -23.15
N GLN A 150 1.56 7.37 -22.12
CA GLN A 150 1.86 8.41 -21.12
C GLN A 150 2.37 7.80 -19.81
N PRO A 151 3.24 8.50 -19.06
CA PRO A 151 3.51 8.15 -17.67
C PRO A 151 2.23 8.26 -16.83
N MET A 152 1.95 7.29 -15.99
CA MET A 152 0.79 7.30 -15.08
C MET A 152 1.22 7.69 -13.68
N THR A 153 0.39 8.42 -12.97
CA THR A 153 0.66 8.74 -11.57
C THR A 153 -0.27 7.94 -10.69
N TYR A 154 0.30 7.03 -9.91
CA TYR A 154 -0.40 6.32 -8.86
C TYR A 154 -0.34 7.15 -7.58
N GLN A 155 -1.47 7.35 -6.94
CA GLN A 155 -1.58 8.06 -5.68
C GLN A 155 -2.22 7.16 -4.65
N PHE A 156 -1.69 7.18 -3.45
CA PHE A 156 -2.34 6.61 -2.29
C PHE A 156 -2.53 7.72 -1.28
N MET A 157 -3.76 7.88 -0.83
CA MET A 157 -4.14 8.78 0.23
C MET A 157 -4.24 7.97 1.51
N PHE A 158 -3.35 8.27 2.45
CA PHE A 158 -3.37 7.72 3.79
C PHE A 158 -4.01 8.77 4.69
N GLY A 159 -5.32 8.95 4.50
CA GLY A 159 -6.06 10.06 5.07
C GLY A 159 -6.66 9.75 6.43
N GLU A 160 -7.29 8.57 6.57
CA GLU A 160 -8.22 8.30 7.67
C GLU A 160 -8.09 6.87 8.20
N THR A 161 -9.18 6.27 8.68
CA THR A 161 -9.25 4.83 9.02
C THR A 161 -9.17 3.93 7.78
N GLU A 162 -9.22 4.53 6.60
CA GLU A 162 -9.22 3.89 5.29
C GLU A 162 -8.06 4.41 4.46
N VAL A 163 -7.49 3.52 3.64
CA VAL A 163 -6.59 3.91 2.55
C VAL A 163 -7.42 4.08 1.30
N GLU A 164 -7.21 5.17 0.57
CA GLU A 164 -7.78 5.36 -0.76
C GLU A 164 -6.65 5.37 -1.80
N SER A 165 -6.87 4.73 -2.94
CA SER A 165 -5.93 4.79 -4.08
C SER A 165 -6.56 5.53 -5.24
N GLU A 166 -5.78 6.33 -5.97
CA GLU A 166 -6.21 7.00 -7.20
C GLU A 166 -5.16 6.81 -8.30
N ILE A 167 -5.60 6.76 -9.55
CA ILE A 167 -4.71 6.70 -10.72
C ILE A 167 -4.99 7.95 -11.56
N LEU A 168 -3.97 8.80 -11.73
CA LEU A 168 -4.05 10.01 -12.54
C LEU A 168 -3.29 9.85 -13.86
N LEU A 169 -3.90 10.31 -14.94
CA LEU A 169 -3.33 10.33 -16.30
C LEU A 169 -3.02 11.79 -16.69
N PRO A 170 -1.74 12.23 -16.69
CA PRO A 170 -1.37 13.65 -16.72
C PRO A 170 -1.78 14.42 -17.99
N LYS A 171 -1.91 13.75 -19.15
CA LYS A 171 -2.22 14.43 -20.42
C LYS A 171 -3.67 14.28 -20.88
N MET A 172 -4.49 13.58 -20.11
CA MET A 172 -5.91 13.48 -20.40
C MET A 172 -6.64 14.28 -19.33
N ASN A 173 -7.61 15.10 -19.73
CA ASN A 173 -8.64 15.63 -18.83
C ASN A 173 -9.54 14.51 -18.25
N PHE A 174 -9.08 13.25 -18.29
CA PHE A 174 -9.76 12.06 -17.85
C PHE A 174 -9.09 11.56 -16.58
N CYS A 175 -9.71 11.90 -15.44
CA CYS A 175 -9.36 11.36 -14.14
C CYS A 175 -10.12 10.05 -13.94
N GLY A 176 -9.47 8.93 -14.24
CA GLY A 176 -9.97 7.62 -13.86
C GLY A 176 -9.90 7.43 -12.34
N LYS A 177 -10.88 7.91 -11.60
CA LYS A 177 -10.93 7.73 -10.14
C LYS A 177 -11.49 6.35 -9.82
N VAL A 178 -10.62 5.45 -9.35
CA VAL A 178 -11.04 4.18 -8.74
C VAL A 178 -10.63 4.18 -7.28
N SER A 179 -11.52 4.69 -6.42
CA SER A 179 -11.30 4.69 -4.97
C SER A 179 -11.70 3.32 -4.40
N TYR A 180 -10.74 2.65 -3.79
CA TYR A 180 -10.97 1.48 -2.94
C TYR A 180 -10.67 1.86 -1.52
N LYS A 181 -11.68 1.74 -0.65
CA LYS A 181 -11.55 1.95 0.79
C LYS A 181 -11.30 0.61 1.46
N PHE A 182 -10.23 0.52 2.24
CA PHE A 182 -9.99 -0.61 3.12
C PHE A 182 -9.41 -0.16 4.46
N LYS A 183 -9.85 -0.82 5.53
CA LYS A 183 -9.44 -0.48 6.89
C LYS A 183 -7.98 -0.87 7.15
N LEU A 184 -7.24 0.01 7.82
CA LEU A 184 -5.83 -0.20 8.22
C LEU A 184 -5.63 -1.22 9.38
N GLN A 185 -6.61 -2.08 9.68
CA GLN A 185 -6.56 -3.02 10.81
C GLN A 185 -5.69 -4.27 10.52
#